data_AF-A0A0D6L3U1-F1
#
_entry.id   AF-A0A0D6L3U1-F1
#
_cell.length_a   1.000
_cell.length_b   1.000
_cell.length_c   1.000
_cell.angle_alpha   90.00
_cell.angle_beta   90.00
_cell.angle_gamma   90.00
#
_symmetry.space_group_name_H-M   'P 1'
#
loop_
_entity.id
_entity.type
_entity.pdbx_description
1 polymer ?
#
loop_
_entity_poly.entity_id
_entity_poly.type
_entity_poly.pdbx_seq_one_letter_code
_entity_poly.pdbx_strand_id
1 'polypeptide(L)' 'MPADQTVFKIDLEYFNISSSKRILFLLYKLNNLAKNPDCVRVEWYYREDDEDMFEVGGISTIASICPEALIVPVAIR' A
#
# COMPACT_ATOMS: atom_id res chain seq x y z
N MET A 1 -12.48 -14.22 -13.16
CA MET A 1 -12.79 -14.21 -11.71
C MET A 1 -11.66 -13.45 -11.02
N PRO A 2 -11.89 -12.73 -9.90
CA PRO A 2 -10.79 -12.18 -9.11
C PRO A 2 -9.83 -13.29 -8.69
N ALA A 3 -8.53 -12.99 -8.60
CA ALA A 3 -7.56 -13.95 -8.09
C ALA A 3 -7.80 -14.22 -6.60
N ASP A 4 -7.46 -15.42 -6.13
CA ASP A 4 -7.56 -15.80 -4.71
C ASP A 4 -6.74 -14.86 -3.81
N GLN A 5 -5.65 -14.31 -4.35
CA GLN A 5 -4.87 -13.24 -3.74
C GLN A 5 -4.48 -12.19 -4.80
N THR A 6 -4.72 -10.93 -4.49
CA THR A 6 -4.31 -9.75 -5.27
C THR A 6 -3.12 -9.10 -4.58
N VAL A 7 -2.01 -8.95 -5.31
CA VAL A 7 -0.82 -8.25 -4.82
C VAL A 7 -0.70 -6.92 -5.56
N PHE A 8 -0.77 -5.81 -4.82
CA PHE A 8 -0.64 -4.46 -5.35
C PHE A 8 0.71 -3.88 -4.95
N LYS A 9 1.60 -3.70 -5.94
CA LYS A 9 2.96 -3.18 -5.73
C LYS A 9 2.98 -1.69 -6.03
N ILE A 10 3.44 -0.89 -5.07
CA ILE A 10 3.61 0.55 -5.21
C ILE A 10 5.10 0.83 -5.22
N ASP A 11 5.59 1.29 -6.35
CA ASP A 11 6.99 1.66 -6.59
C ASP A 11 7.00 3.06 -7.20
N LEU A 12 7.24 4.07 -6.36
CA LEU A 12 7.13 5.48 -6.71
C LEU A 12 8.43 6.18 -6.36
N GLU A 13 9.02 6.89 -7.33
CA GLU A 13 10.22 7.72 -7.12
C GLU A 13 9.90 9.08 -6.51
N TYR A 14 8.65 9.52 -6.60
CA TYR A 14 8.22 10.80 -6.05
C TYR A 14 6.71 10.80 -5.80
N PHE A 15 6.33 11.27 -4.61
CA PHE A 15 4.95 11.38 -4.20
C PHE A 15 4.73 12.73 -3.51
N ASN A 16 3.73 13.47 -3.99
CA ASN A 16 3.39 14.77 -3.41
C ASN A 16 2.05 14.70 -2.64
N ILE A 17 1.78 15.74 -1.86
CA ILE A 17 0.58 15.87 -1.01
C ILE A 17 -0.74 15.74 -1.81
N SER A 18 -0.74 16.15 -3.09
CA SER A 18 -1.94 16.04 -3.94
C SER A 18 -2.19 14.61 -4.40
N SER A 19 -1.13 13.83 -4.61
CA SER A 19 -1.18 12.41 -4.99
C SER A 19 -1.67 11.53 -3.84
N SER A 20 -1.47 11.95 -2.58
CA SER A 20 -1.84 11.17 -1.39
C SER A 20 -3.31 10.84 -1.29
N LYS A 21 -4.17 11.80 -1.60
CA LYS A 21 -5.62 11.59 -1.59
C LYS A 21 -6.05 10.55 -2.61
N ARG A 22 -5.39 10.51 -3.78
CA ARG A 22 -5.72 9.56 -4.86
C ARG A 22 -5.25 8.15 -4.52
N ILE A 23 -4.04 7.99 -3.99
CA ILE A 23 -3.51 6.69 -3.55
C ILE A 23 -4.36 6.13 -2.40
N LEU A 24 -4.67 6.96 -1.40
CA LEU A 24 -5.54 6.56 -0.30
C LEU A 24 -6.92 6.10 -0.80
N PHE A 25 -7.52 6.84 -1.74
CA PHE A 25 -8.81 6.45 -2.33
C PHE A 25 -8.74 5.14 -3.13
N LEU A 26 -7.62 4.87 -3.81
CA LEU A 26 -7.39 3.60 -4.50
C LEU A 26 -7.30 2.44 -3.49
N LEU A 27 -6.57 2.62 -2.39
CA LEU A 27 -6.46 1.62 -1.33
C LEU A 27 -7.81 1.32 -0.68
N TYR A 28 -8.66 2.33 -0.45
CA TYR A 28 -10.03 2.11 -0.01
C TYR A 28 -10.87 1.28 -0.99
N LYS A 29 -10.71 1.51 -2.30
CA LYS A 29 -11.41 0.71 -3.31
C LYS A 29 -10.91 -0.73 -3.34
N LEU A 30 -9.60 -0.94 -3.20
CA LEU A 30 -9.01 -2.27 -3.11
C LEU A 30 -9.54 -3.03 -1.88
N ASN A 31 -9.71 -2.35 -0.75
CA ASN A 31 -10.35 -2.95 0.43
C ASN A 31 -11.81 -3.35 0.15
N ASN A 32 -12.61 -2.48 -0.48
CA ASN A 32 -14.02 -2.81 -0.79
C ASN A 32 -14.18 -3.96 -1.80
N LEU A 33 -13.16 -4.24 -2.61
CA LEU A 33 -13.17 -5.39 -3.54
C LEU A 33 -12.85 -6.71 -2.83
N ALA A 34 -12.21 -6.65 -1.67
CA ALA A 34 -11.87 -7.81 -0.86
C ALA A 34 -13.13 -8.30 -0.14
N LYS A 35 -13.80 -9.32 -0.68
CA LYS A 35 -14.85 -10.06 0.07
C LYS A 35 -14.26 -10.83 1.27
N ASN A 36 -12.95 -11.07 1.24
CA ASN A 36 -12.15 -11.65 2.30
C ASN A 36 -10.93 -10.74 2.52
N PRO A 37 -10.65 -10.27 3.75
CA PRO A 37 -9.54 -9.37 4.03
C PRO A 37 -8.15 -9.95 3.67
N ASP A 38 -8.02 -11.29 3.65
CA ASP A 38 -6.78 -11.99 3.25
C ASP A 38 -6.45 -11.90 1.74
N CYS A 39 -7.38 -11.39 0.92
CA CYS A 39 -7.24 -11.40 -0.54
C CYS A 39 -6.42 -10.24 -1.10
N VAL A 40 -6.00 -9.24 -0.32
CA VAL A 40 -5.27 -8.08 -0.84
C VAL A 40 -4.00 -7.81 -0.03
N ARG A 41 -2.84 -7.92 -0.70
CA ARG A 41 -1.52 -7.54 -0.15
C ARG A 41 -1.01 -6.29 -0.85
N VAL A 42 -0.51 -5.31 -0.09
CA VAL A 42 0.10 -4.10 -0.64
C VAL A 42 1.60 -4.12 -0.31
N GLU A 43 2.45 -4.00 -1.32
CA GLU A 43 3.90 -3.93 -1.17
C GLU A 43 4.34 -2.51 -1.49
N TRP A 44 4.97 -1.83 -0.53
CA TRP A 44 5.44 -0.45 -0.70
C TRP A 44 6.96 -0.46 -0.86
N TYR A 45 7.41 -0.12 -2.06
CA TYR A 45 8.81 -0.10 -2.42
C TYR A 45 9.39 1.29 -2.19
N TYR A 46 10.58 1.34 -1.60
CA TYR A 46 11.28 2.57 -1.30
C TYR A 46 12.79 2.34 -1.44
N ARG A 47 13.54 3.41 -1.73
CA ARG A 47 15.00 3.34 -1.74
C ARG A 47 15.53 3.48 -0.32
N GLU A 48 16.62 2.79 0.00
CA GLU A 48 17.21 2.80 1.36
C GLU A 48 17.63 4.20 1.82
N ASP A 49 17.95 5.09 0.88
CA ASP A 49 18.33 6.49 1.13
C ASP A 49 17.16 7.48 1.16
N ASP A 50 15.92 7.01 0.96
CA ASP A 50 14.70 7.81 0.95
C ASP A 50 13.84 7.53 2.20
N GLU A 51 14.26 8.11 3.33
CA GLU A 51 13.60 7.99 4.63
C GLU A 51 12.15 8.53 4.60
N ASP A 52 11.88 9.57 3.81
CA ASP A 52 10.55 10.15 3.66
C ASP A 52 9.58 9.15 3.01
N MET A 53 10.02 8.44 1.96
CA MET A 53 9.21 7.38 1.33
C MET A 53 9.00 6.16 2.23
N PHE A 54 9.96 5.85 3.10
CA PHE A 54 9.78 4.81 4.13
C PHE A 54 8.69 5.19 5.14
N GLU A 55 8.74 6.41 5.68
CA GLU A 55 7.75 6.90 6.66
C GLU A 55 6.34 6.95 6.07
N VAL A 56 6.19 7.40 4.81
CA VAL A 56 4.91 7.44 4.10
C VAL A 56 4.38 6.03 3.85
N GLY A 57 5.24 5.08 3.46
CA GLY A 57 4.88 3.67 3.30
C GLY A 57 4.47 3.01 4.61
N GLY A 58 5.00 3.48 5.73
CA GLY A 58 4.69 3.03 7.09
C GLY A 58 3.39 3.61 7.67
N ILE A 59 2.62 4.41 6.92
CA ILE A 59 1.39 5.02 7.42
C ILE A 59 0.39 3.95 7.95
N SER A 60 0.31 3.93 9.28
CA SER A 60 -0.61 3.18 10.16
C SER A 60 -2.10 3.29 9.77
N THR A 61 -2.47 4.26 8.92
CA THR A 61 -3.83 4.45 8.43
C THR A 61 -4.35 3.25 7.63
N ILE A 62 -3.51 2.47 6.94
CA ILE A 62 -3.98 1.31 6.17
C ILE A 62 -4.12 0.05 7.05
N ALA A 63 -3.26 -0.12 8.06
CA ALA A 63 -3.41 -1.15 9.08
C ALA A 63 -4.72 -0.98 9.89
N SER A 64 -5.20 0.25 10.06
CA SER A 64 -6.52 0.53 10.65
C SER A 64 -7.70 0.21 9.74
N ILE A 65 -7.48 0.08 8.43
CA ILE A 65 -8.53 -0.20 7.43
C ILE A 65 -8.73 -1.72 7.25
N CYS A 66 -7.66 -2.50 7.43
CA CYS A 66 -7.67 -3.96 7.50
C CYS A 66 -6.55 -4.42 8.46
N PRO A 67 -6.86 -4.93 9.65
CA PRO A 67 -5.85 -5.39 10.59
C PRO A 67 -5.04 -6.58 10.05
N GLU A 68 -5.57 -7.34 9.07
CA GLU A 68 -4.85 -8.40 8.36
C GLU A 68 -4.16 -7.97 7.05
N ALA A 69 -4.35 -6.72 6.59
CA ALA A 69 -3.66 -6.25 5.37
C ALA A 69 -2.18 -6.04 5.68
N LEU A 70 -1.36 -6.99 5.23
CA LEU A 70 0.09 -6.92 5.37
C LEU A 70 0.64 -5.87 4.40
N ILE A 71 1.02 -4.69 4.92
CA ILE A 71 1.93 -3.79 4.20
C ILE A 71 3.34 -4.24 4.50
N VAL A 72 4.09 -4.55 3.44
CA VAL A 72 5.50 -4.88 3.56
C VAL A 72 6.30 -3.75 2.90
N PRO A 73 7.08 -2.99 3.69
CA PRO A 73 8.08 -2.09 3.11
C PRO A 73 9.16 -2.97 2.45
N VAL A 74 9.45 -2.71 1.19
CA VAL A 74 10.46 -3.44 0.43
C VAL A 74 11.53 -2.46 -0.02
N ALA A 75 12.70 -2.55 0.62
CA ALA A 75 13.87 -1.79 0.20
C ALA A 75 14.32 -2.26 -1.18
N ILE A 76 14.51 -1.30 -2.09
CA ILE A 76 15.13 -1.51 -3.40
C ILE A 76 16.49 -0.79 -3.43
N ARG A 77 17.45 -1.42 -4.11
CA ARG A 77 18.80 -0.89 -4.33
C ARG A 77 18.81 0.25 -5.34
#